data_AF-A0A7C1C1W9-F1
#
_entry.id   AF-A0A7C1C1W9-F1
#
_cell.length_a   1.000
_cell.length_b   1.000
_cell.length_c   1.000
_cell.angle_alpha   90.00
_cell.angle_beta   90.00
_cell.angle_gamma   90.00
#
_symmetry.space_group_name_H-M   'P 1'
#
loop_
_entity.id
_entity.type
_entity.pdbx_description
1 polymer ?
#
loop_
_entity_poly.entity_id
_entity_poly.type
_entity_poly.pdbx_seq_one_letter_code
_entity_poly.pdbx_strand_id
1 'polypeptide(L)' 'MVGVTVWFTGLPCSGKTTIAKEVKKRLEEKGIDVELLDGDTVRDYIRNKDFSKEGRNKHLRY' A
#
# COMPACT_ATOMS: atom_id res chain seq x y z
N MET A 1 15.58 -17.11 -1.94
CA MET A 1 14.23 -17.05 -1.33
C MET A 1 13.42 -16.07 -2.15
N VAL A 2 12.18 -16.40 -2.52
CA VAL A 2 11.32 -15.50 -3.33
C VAL A 2 10.46 -14.71 -2.34
N GLY A 3 10.42 -13.38 -2.48
CA GLY A 3 9.56 -12.52 -1.67
C GLY A 3 8.07 -12.66 -2.05
N VAL A 4 7.19 -12.06 -1.26
CA VAL A 4 5.74 -12.03 -1.52
C VAL A 4 5.22 -10.60 -1.42
N THR A 5 4.24 -10.26 -2.25
CA THR A 5 3.51 -8.99 -2.18
C THR A 5 2.08 -9.23 -1.71
N VAL A 6 1.64 -8.48 -0.71
CA VAL A 6 0.26 -8.53 -0.19
C VAL A 6 -0.40 -7.19 -0.46
N TRP A 7 -1.51 -7.21 -1.22
CA TRP A 7 -2.23 -6.00 -1.59
C TRP A 7 -3.49 -5.80 -0.73
N PHE A 8 -3.53 -4.74 0.07
CA PHE A 8 -4.71 -4.36 0.86
C PHE A 8 -5.61 -3.42 0.04
N THR A 9 -6.79 -3.89 -0.36
CA THR A 9 -7.81 -3.10 -1.08
C THR A 9 -9.04 -2.86 -0.19
N GLY A 10 -9.81 -1.82 -0.49
CA GLY A 10 -11.01 -1.45 0.28
C GLY A 10 -11.34 0.04 0.20
N LEU A 11 -12.55 0.41 0.65
CA LEU A 11 -13.07 1.78 0.62
C LEU A 11 -12.17 2.78 1.39
N PRO A 12 -12.16 4.07 1.05
CA PRO A 12 -11.53 5.10 1.90
C PRO A 12 -11.97 4.95 3.36
N CYS A 13 -11.05 5.18 4.31
CA CYS A 13 -11.28 5.02 5.75
C CYS A 13 -11.64 3.60 6.24
N SER A 14 -11.54 2.55 5.41
CA SER A 14 -11.83 1.16 5.83
C SER A 14 -10.74 0.51 6.71
N GLY A 15 -9.74 1.25 7.20
CA GLY A 15 -8.68 0.73 8.08
C GLY A 15 -7.53 -0.02 7.40
N LYS A 16 -7.38 0.05 6.06
CA LYS A 16 -6.31 -0.64 5.31
C LYS A 16 -4.91 -0.34 5.85
N THR A 17 -4.57 0.94 5.99
CA THR A 17 -3.26 1.38 6.50
C THR A 17 -3.03 0.91 7.94
N THR A 18 -4.09 0.87 8.77
CA THR A 18 -4.00 0.33 10.14
C THR A 18 -3.63 -1.15 10.13
N ILE A 19 -4.32 -1.95 9.33
CA ILE A 19 -4.06 -3.39 9.20
C ILE A 19 -2.66 -3.63 8.63
N ALA A 20 -2.27 -2.90 7.58
CA ALA A 20 -0.97 -3.08 6.93
C ALA A 20 0.20 -2.76 7.87
N LYS A 21 0.08 -1.73 8.71
CA LYS A 21 1.07 -1.39 9.75
C LYS A 21 1.20 -2.48 10.81
N GLU A 22 0.08 -3.04 11.27
CA GLU A 22 0.09 -4.13 12.25
C GLU A 22 0.68 -5.42 11.66
N VAL A 23 0.39 -5.72 10.39
CA VAL A 23 1.00 -6.86 9.68
C VAL A 23 2.51 -6.68 9.56
N LYS A 24 2.98 -5.49 9.15
CA LYS A 24 4.42 -5.17 9.09
C LYS A 24 5.09 -5.42 10.44
N LYS A 25 4.55 -4.83 11.51
CA LYS A 25 5.07 -5.00 12.88
C LYS A 25 5.20 -6.48 13.26
N ARG A 26 4.16 -7.28 13.07
CA ARG A 26 4.16 -8.72 13.42
C ARG A 26 5.13 -9.57 12.62
N LEU A 27 5.45 -9.17 11.39
CA LEU A 27 6.42 -9.87 10.54
C LEU A 27 7.85 -9.46 10.90
N GLU A 28 8.09 -8.17 11.15
CA GLU A 28 9.38 -7.68 11.64
C GLU A 28 9.74 -8.29 13.01
N GLU A 29 8.76 -8.44 13.91
CA GLU A 29 8.92 -9.15 15.19
C GLU A 29 9.35 -10.63 15.02
N LYS A 30 9.12 -11.21 13.84
CA LYS A 30 9.56 -12.57 13.48
C LYS A 30 10.88 -12.60 12.70
N GLY A 31 11.56 -11.45 12.56
CA GLY A 31 12.80 -11.32 11.79
C GLY A 31 12.61 -11.36 10.28
N ILE A 32 11.39 -11.11 9.78
CA ILE A 32 11.09 -11.04 8.35
C ILE A 32 11.21 -9.58 7.91
N ASP A 33 11.97 -9.33 6.85
CA ASP A 33 12.10 -8.00 6.25
C ASP A 33 10.80 -7.61 5.51
N VAL A 34 10.27 -6.42 5.82
CA VAL A 34 8.98 -5.95 5.29
C VAL A 34 9.01 -4.48 4.92
N GLU A 35 8.81 -4.23 3.63
CA GLU A 35 8.55 -2.90 3.10
C GLU A 35 7.04 -2.62 3.07
N LEU A 36 6.64 -1.41 3.51
CA LEU A 36 5.22 -0.99 3.50
C LEU A 36 5.04 0.16 2.51
N LEU A 37 4.43 -0.14 1.37
CA LEU A 37 4.06 0.86 0.37
C LEU A 37 2.65 1.39 0.66
N ASP A 38 2.56 2.57 1.27
CA ASP A 38 1.28 3.24 1.51
C ASP A 38 0.81 4.00 0.24
N GLY A 39 -0.45 3.81 -0.14
CA GLY A 39 -1.01 4.37 -1.37
C GLY A 39 -0.97 5.91 -1.41
N ASP A 40 -1.03 6.59 -0.26
CA ASP A 40 -0.91 8.05 -0.21
C ASP A 40 0.55 8.47 -0.45
N THR A 41 1.51 7.72 0.10
CA THR A 41 2.94 7.93 -0.17
C THR A 41 3.28 7.71 -1.65
N VAL A 42 2.70 6.67 -2.26
CA VAL A 42 2.88 6.41 -3.70
C VAL A 42 2.29 7.54 -4.54
N ARG A 43 1.09 8.06 -4.20
CA ARG A 43 0.46 9.19 -4.91
C ARG A 43 1.32 10.45 -4.88
N ASP A 44 1.91 10.76 -3.73
CA ASP A 44 2.81 11.90 -3.58
C ASP A 44 4.07 11.73 -4.43
N TYR A 45 4.64 10.52 -4.45
CA TYR A 45 5.84 10.22 -5.24
C TYR A 45 5.61 10.41 -6.75
N ILE A 46 4.45 9.99 -7.26
CA ILE A 46 4.11 10.12 -8.69
C ILE A 46 3.38 11.43 -9.03
N ARG A 47 3.19 12.34 -8.06
CA ARG A 47 2.47 13.61 -8.19
C ARG A 47 1.09 13.47 -8.86
N ASN A 48 0.39 12.36 -8.62
CA ASN A 48 -0.91 12.09 -9.23
C ASN A 48 -2.06 12.67 -8.39
N LYS A 49 -2.58 13.83 -8.82
CA LYS A 49 -3.73 14.51 -8.20
C LYS A 49 -5.07 14.16 -8.87
N ASP A 50 -5.08 13.26 -9.85
CA ASP A 50 -6.31 12.86 -10.56
C ASP A 50 -7.03 11.73 -9.83
N PHE A 51 -8.20 12.06 -9.28
CA PHE A 51 -9.08 11.12 -8.58
C PHE A 51 -10.21 10.54 -9.45
N SER A 52 -10.22 10.84 -10.76
CA SER A 52 -11.11 10.23 -11.74
C SER A 52 -10.92 8.71 -11.81
N LYS A 53 -11.85 7.99 -12.44
CA LYS A 53 -11.72 6.55 -12.64
C LYS A 53 -10.46 6.20 -13.43
N GLU A 54 -10.13 7.00 -14.44
CA GLU A 54 -8.92 6.84 -15.25
C GLU A 54 -7.65 7.16 -14.44
N GLY A 55 -7.66 8.26 -13.67
CA GLY A 55 -6.58 8.63 -12.77
C GLY A 55 -6.27 7.56 -11.73
N ARG A 56 -7.31 6.92 -11.16
CA ARG A 56 -7.19 5.78 -10.25
C ARG A 56 -6.62 4.55 -10.95
N ASN A 57 -7.10 4.21 -12.14
CA ASN A 57 -6.57 3.07 -12.91
C ASN A 57 -5.10 3.27 -13.29
N LYS A 58 -4.71 4.50 -13.63
CA LYS A 58 -3.33 4.85 -13.94
C LYS A 58 -2.44 4.73 -12.71
N HIS A 59 -2.91 5.17 -11.54
CA HIS A 59 -2.20 5.00 -10.26
C HIS A 59 -1.92 3.53 -9.92
N LEU A 60 -2.81 2.59 -10.26
CA LEU A 60 -2.60 1.16 -10.02
C LEU A 60 -1.56 0.50 -10.95
N ARG A 61 -1.11 1.20 -12.01
CA ARG A 61 -0.11 0.70 -12.97
C ARG A 61 1.32 1.15 -12.65
N TYR A 62 1.46 2.11 -11.74
CA TYR A 62 2.74 2.57 -11.22
C TYR A 62 3.00 1.91 -9.88
#